data_AF-K2FUC1-F1
#
_entry.id   AF-K2FUC1-F1
#
_cell.length_a   1.000
_cell.length_b   1.000
_cell.length_c   1.000
_cell.angle_alpha   90.00
_cell.angle_beta   90.00
_cell.angle_gamma   90.00
#
_symmetry.space_group_name_H-M   'P 1'
#
loop_
_entity.id
_entity.type
_entity.pdbx_description
1 polymer ?
#
loop_
_entity_poly.entity_id
_entity_poly.type
_entity_poly.pdbx_seq_one_letter_code
_entity_poly.pdbx_strand_id
1 'polypeptide(L)' 'MFFILRNSSVTNTTDALLTLRNSLGLSMNGTAWQSGATTGDVNCDLTSNSTDALLILRYSLGLSMDGTSWCES' A
#
# COMPACT_ATOMS: atom_id res chain seq x y z
N MET A 1 7.49 -8.37 6.68
CA MET A 1 7.89 -9.12 5.46
C MET A 1 7.14 -8.48 4.32
N PHE A 2 7.85 -7.68 3.52
CA PHE A 2 7.31 -6.89 2.41
C PHE A 2 6.67 -7.80 1.36
N PHE A 3 5.35 -7.72 1.21
CA PHE A 3 4.66 -8.16 0.01
C PHE A 3 3.57 -7.16 -0.33
N ILE A 4 3.95 -6.08 -1.01
CA ILE A 4 2.97 -5.34 -1.80
C ILE A 4 3.48 -5.47 -3.24
N LEU A 5 2.75 -6.28 -4.01
CA LEU A 5 2.98 -6.69 -5.41
C LEU A 5 4.14 -7.68 -5.61
N ARG A 6 3.83 -8.88 -6.13
CA ARG A 6 4.74 -10.03 -6.26
C ARG A 6 5.99 -9.85 -7.16
N ASN A 7 6.29 -8.64 -7.57
CA ASN A 7 7.41 -8.33 -8.45
C ASN A 7 8.25 -7.12 -8.02
N SER A 8 7.97 -6.54 -6.84
CA SER A 8 8.79 -5.48 -6.26
C SER A 8 9.07 -5.81 -4.80
N SER A 9 10.34 -5.92 -4.43
CA SER A 9 10.76 -5.96 -3.02
C SER A 9 10.83 -4.55 -2.40
N VAL A 10 10.29 -3.55 -3.10
CA VAL A 10 10.44 -2.13 -2.77
C VAL A 10 9.06 -1.49 -2.71
N THR A 11 8.67 -1.01 -1.53
CA THR A 11 7.51 -0.13 -1.36
C THR A 11 7.80 1.22 -2.00
N ASN A 12 6.99 1.61 -2.99
CA ASN A 12 7.12 2.86 -3.70
C ASN A 12 5.75 3.43 -4.12
N THR A 13 5.76 4.50 -4.90
CA THR A 13 4.54 5.19 -5.35
C THR A 13 3.62 4.33 -6.22
N THR A 14 4.12 3.25 -6.85
CA THR A 14 3.31 2.25 -7.56
C THR A 14 2.39 1.50 -6.60
N ASP A 15 2.89 1.14 -5.42
CA ASP A 15 2.12 0.45 -4.38
C ASP A 15 1.01 1.37 -3.84
N ALA A 16 1.32 2.66 -3.64
CA ALA A 16 0.33 3.67 -3.27
C ALA A 16 -0.79 3.77 -4.32
N LEU A 17 -0.41 3.84 -5.60
CA LEU A 17 -1.37 3.95 -6.70
C LEU A 17 -2.27 2.73 -6.81
N LEU A 18 -1.72 1.51 -6.71
CA LEU A 18 -2.52 0.29 -6.81
C LEU A 18 -3.43 0.10 -5.58
N THR A 19 -2.97 0.49 -4.40
CA THR A 19 -3.79 0.49 -3.17
C THR A 19 -4.96 1.46 -3.30
N LEU A 20 -4.73 2.67 -3.80
CA LEU A 20 -5.79 3.64 -4.05
C LEU A 20 -6.75 3.17 -5.15
N ARG A 21 -6.22 2.59 -6.23
CA ARG A 21 -7.04 2.04 -7.31
C ARG A 21 -7.98 0.94 -6.78
N ASN A 22 -7.47 0.05 -5.92
CA ASN A 22 -8.26 -0.98 -5.28
C ASN A 22 -9.33 -0.38 -4.36
N SER A 23 -9.00 0.64 -3.55
CA SER A 23 -9.97 1.26 -2.65
C SER A 23 -11.13 1.95 -3.37
N LEU A 24 -10.89 2.43 -4.60
CA LEU A 24 -11.89 3.01 -5.48
C LEU A 24 -12.74 1.96 -6.23
N GLY A 25 -12.48 0.66 -6.02
CA GLY A 25 -13.19 -0.42 -6.72
C GLY A 25 -12.90 -0.45 -8.22
N LEU A 26 -11.79 0.14 -8.67
CA LEU A 26 -11.40 0.15 -10.07
C LEU A 26 -10.83 -1.22 -10.48
N SER A 27 -10.88 -1.51 -11.78
CA SER A 27 -10.34 -2.76 -12.30
C SER A 27 -8.83 -2.89 -12.05
N MET A 28 -8.46 -3.98 -11.38
CA MET A 28 -7.07 -4.37 -11.12
C MET A 28 -6.52 -5.34 -12.17
N ASN A 29 -7.32 -5.68 -13.19
CA ASN A 29 -6.89 -6.57 -14.26
C ASN A 29 -5.67 -5.98 -15.02
N GLY A 30 -4.66 -6.80 -15.27
CA GLY A 30 -3.41 -6.37 -15.92
C GLY A 30 -2.47 -5.55 -15.03
N THR A 31 -2.78 -5.37 -13.73
CA THR A 31 -1.84 -4.78 -12.77
C THR A 31 -1.08 -5.87 -12.00
N ALA A 32 -0.02 -5.48 -11.29
CA ALA A 32 0.71 -6.39 -10.41
C ALA A 32 -0.02 -6.68 -9.07
N TRP A 33 -1.28 -6.25 -8.95
CA TRP A 33 -2.08 -6.40 -7.73
C TRP A 33 -2.32 -7.85 -7.38
N GLN A 34 -2.17 -8.16 -6.09
CA GLN A 34 -2.54 -9.44 -5.52
C GLN A 34 -3.76 -9.26 -4.64
N SER A 35 -4.82 -10.01 -4.90
CA SER A 35 -5.94 -10.03 -3.98
C SER A 35 -5.56 -10.88 -2.76
N GLY A 36 -5.36 -10.21 -1.62
CA GLY A 36 -5.07 -10.82 -0.33
C GLY A 36 -5.66 -9.96 0.77
N ALA A 37 -5.98 -10.57 1.91
CA ALA A 37 -6.62 -9.88 3.04
C ALA A 37 -5.83 -8.68 3.57
N THR A 38 -4.52 -8.63 3.31
CA THR A 38 -3.59 -7.61 3.80
C THR A 38 -2.81 -6.92 2.68
N THR A 39 -3.16 -7.14 1.41
CA THR A 39 -2.41 -6.52 0.30
C THR A 39 -2.76 -5.04 0.21
N GLY A 40 -1.77 -4.18 0.44
CA GLY A 40 -2.04 -2.73 0.49
C GLY A 40 -2.51 -2.25 1.86
N ASP A 41 -2.51 -3.09 2.90
CA ASP A 41 -2.75 -2.70 4.29
C ASP A 41 -1.39 -2.48 4.98
N VAL A 42 -1.07 -1.21 5.26
CA VAL A 42 0.20 -0.79 5.88
C VAL A 42 0.01 -0.15 7.25
N ASN A 43 -1.24 0.07 7.65
CA ASN A 43 -1.60 0.51 8.99
C ASN A 43 -2.13 -0.63 9.89
N CYS A 44 -2.18 -1.85 9.36
CA CYS A 44 -2.60 -3.07 10.04
C CYS A 44 -4.05 -3.01 10.57
N ASP A 45 -4.92 -2.28 9.89
CA ASP A 45 -6.35 -2.18 10.25
C ASP A 45 -7.24 -3.23 9.54
N LEU A 46 -6.61 -4.17 8.80
CA LEU A 46 -7.24 -5.23 8.00
C LEU A 46 -8.05 -4.70 6.81
N THR A 47 -7.87 -3.43 6.46
CA THR A 47 -8.46 -2.82 5.29
C THR A 47 -7.38 -2.20 4.42
N SER A 48 -7.59 -2.18 3.11
CA SER A 48 -6.66 -1.56 2.17
C SER A 48 -7.39 -0.43 1.49
N ASN A 49 -7.18 0.78 2.02
CA ASN A 49 -7.93 1.95 1.65
C ASN A 49 -7.03 3.16 1.31
N SER A 50 -7.61 4.34 1.15
CA SER A 50 -6.85 5.55 0.82
C SER A 50 -5.83 5.95 1.90
N THR A 51 -6.06 5.59 3.16
CA THR A 51 -5.14 5.81 4.28
C THR A 51 -3.82 5.10 4.02
N ASP A 52 -3.88 3.83 3.65
CA ASP A 52 -2.70 3.04 3.34
C ASP A 52 -1.94 3.58 2.14
N ALA A 53 -2.66 3.93 1.07
CA ALA A 53 -2.08 4.53 -0.12
C ALA A 53 -1.30 5.82 0.20
N LEU A 54 -1.84 6.67 1.08
CA LEU A 54 -1.19 7.91 1.50
C LEU A 54 0.02 7.65 2.39
N LEU A 55 -0.03 6.65 3.27
CA LEU A 55 1.11 6.25 4.09
C LEU A 55 2.25 5.69 3.23
N ILE A 56 1.94 4.85 2.24
CA ILE A 56 2.92 4.36 1.26
C ILE A 56 3.56 5.52 0.50
N LEU A 57 2.77 6.49 0.04
CA LEU A 57 3.29 7.66 -0.67
C LEU A 57 4.21 8.50 0.25
N ARG A 58 3.81 8.71 1.50
CA ARG A 58 4.60 9.43 2.50
C ARG A 58 5.97 8.75 2.72
N TYR A 59 5.98 7.44 2.91
CA TYR A 59 7.19 6.63 3.02
C TYR A 59 8.06 6.74 1.76
N SER A 60 7.45 6.64 0.58
CA SER A 60 8.14 6.73 -0.72
C SER A 60 8.82 8.08 -0.95
N LEU A 61 8.31 9.15 -0.33
CA LEU A 61 8.89 10.50 -0.37
C LEU A 61 9.98 10.72 0.69
N GLY A 62 10.28 9.73 1.53
CA GLY A 62 11.25 9.83 2.61
C GLY A 62 10.82 10.77 3.74
N LEU A 63 9.51 11.01 3.89
CA LEU A 63 8.97 11.83 4.96
C LEU A 63 8.97 11.03 6.27
N SER A 64 9.12 11.72 7.41
CA SER A 64 9.05 11.08 8.72
C SER A 64 7.70 10.35 8.88
N MET A 65 7.75 9.10 9.34
CA MET A 65 6.56 8.29 9.66
C MET A 65 6.16 8.40 11.13
N ASP A 66 6.85 9.24 11.91
CA ASP A 66 6.59 9.42 13.33
C ASP A 66 5.16 9.95 13.55
N GLY A 67 4.46 9.33 14.50
CA GLY A 67 3.07 9.67 14.82
C GLY A 67 2.05 9.21 13.77
N THR A 68 2.46 8.46 12.75
CA THR A 68 1.53 7.78 11.85
C THR A 68 1.19 6.38 12.38
N SER A 69 0.10 5.80 11.88
CA SER A 69 -0.31 4.42 12.20
C SER A 69 0.47 3.36 11.40
N TRP A 70 1.68 3.68 10.93
CA TRP A 70 2.49 2.78 10.12
C TRP A 70 2.95 1.57 10.92
N CYS A 71 2.59 0.35 10.49
CA CYS A 71 2.89 -0.87 11.23
C CYS A 71 4.17 -1.60 10.78
N GLU A 72 4.87 -1.11 9.74
CA GLU A 72 6.22 -1.53 9.42
C GLU A 72 7.25 -0.63 10.14
N SER A 73 7.29 -0.71 11.47
CA SER A 73 8.36 -0.15 12.31
C SER A 73 9.50 -1.14 12.52
#